data_AF-A0A2M7PVK9-F1
#
_entry.id   AF-A0A2M7PVK9-F1
#
_cell.length_a   1.000
_cell.length_b   1.000
_cell.length_c   1.000
_cell.angle_alpha   90.00
_cell.angle_beta   90.00
_cell.angle_gamma   90.00
#
_symmetry.space_group_name_H-M   'P 1'
#
loop_
_entity.id
_entity.type
_entity.pdbx_description
1 polymer ?
#
loop_
_entity_poly.entity_id
_entity_poly.type
_entity_poly.pdbx_seq_one_letter_code
_entity_poly.pdbx_strand_id
1 'polypeptide(L)'
;MAFVDGSPQSAAFTGTSTDDYKSHITGPNYSIQGNILLGQVVLDSMESRFLHAEGDLACKLMSALQGAKRVGADSRCTSNGTSSLFSFVKVAQPGDLFGEPSFLLSVHTSSGAGIEPIDSLQTKFDLVHSCSGVGVNDNNDFSTDFLIYPNPVTEVLIVENMTSEVVGIEIIDLVGRTLIHYPFSRKLEVDVSGLPKGIYLVRISGKSNRFTTKIVRN
;
A
#
# COMPACT_ATOMS: atom_id res chain seq x y z
N MET A 1 0.40 -6.77 21.21
CA MET A 1 -0.41 -7.56 20.26
C MET A 1 -0.04 -9.02 20.37
N ALA A 2 -1.01 -9.92 20.27
CA ALA A 2 -0.80 -11.37 20.25
C ALA A 2 -1.67 -11.98 19.15
N PHE A 3 -1.27 -13.14 18.62
CA PHE A 3 -2.10 -13.93 17.73
C PHE A 3 -2.62 -15.12 18.52
N VAL A 4 -3.92 -15.13 18.83
CA VAL A 4 -4.57 -16.14 19.67
C VAL A 4 -5.64 -16.81 18.85
N ASP A 5 -5.58 -18.13 18.72
CA ASP A 5 -6.56 -18.96 18.00
C ASP A 5 -6.88 -18.46 16.58
N GLY A 6 -5.86 -18.06 15.81
CA GLY A 6 -6.05 -17.61 14.44
C GLY A 6 -6.51 -16.15 14.31
N SER A 7 -6.65 -15.42 15.41
CA SER A 7 -7.12 -14.03 15.43
C SER A 7 -6.12 -13.07 16.08
N PRO A 8 -5.87 -11.88 15.49
CA PRO A 8 -5.08 -10.86 16.13
C PRO A 8 -5.83 -10.29 17.34
N GLN A 9 -5.13 -10.17 18.45
CA GLN A 9 -5.59 -9.54 19.69
C GLN A 9 -4.69 -8.36 20.01
N SER A 10 -5.28 -7.25 20.44
CA SER A 10 -4.54 -6.07 20.89
C SER A 10 -4.70 -5.89 22.40
N ALA A 11 -3.65 -5.38 23.03
CA ALA A 11 -3.64 -4.95 24.42
C ALA A 11 -2.52 -3.92 24.53
N ALA A 12 -2.74 -2.90 25.36
CA ALA A 12 -1.77 -1.84 25.60
C ALA A 12 -1.84 -1.42 27.07
N PHE A 13 -0.72 -0.88 27.55
CA PHE A 13 -0.58 -0.32 28.89
C PHE A 13 0.35 0.88 28.81
N THR A 14 -0.02 1.97 29.48
CA THR A 14 0.82 3.18 29.60
C THR A 14 1.21 3.31 31.06
N GLY A 15 2.50 3.17 31.35
CA GLY A 15 3.03 3.24 32.71
C GLY A 15 2.93 4.64 33.30
N THR A 16 2.72 4.74 34.62
CA THR A 16 2.64 6.02 35.33
C THR A 16 3.96 6.80 35.30
N SER A 17 5.10 6.10 35.28
CA SER A 17 6.45 6.68 35.22
C SER A 17 6.91 7.08 33.81
N THR A 18 6.09 6.89 32.78
CA THR A 18 6.42 7.34 31.42
C THR A 18 6.27 8.87 31.32
N ASP A 19 6.94 9.53 30.40
CA ASP A 19 6.88 11.00 30.25
C ASP A 19 5.59 11.47 29.56
N ASP A 20 4.96 12.51 30.12
CA ASP A 20 3.76 13.14 29.55
C ASP A 20 4.06 13.99 28.29
N TYR A 21 3.12 14.14 27.35
CA TYR A 21 1.84 13.43 27.28
C TYR A 21 2.07 11.97 26.85
N LYS A 22 1.49 11.04 27.60
CA LYS A 22 1.57 9.59 27.33
C LYS A 22 0.18 9.01 27.32
N SER A 23 -0.08 8.15 26.34
CA SER A 23 -1.33 7.41 26.28
C SER A 23 -1.21 6.28 25.26
N HIS A 24 -2.27 5.49 25.16
CA HIS A 24 -2.45 4.50 24.13
C HIS A 24 -3.92 4.43 23.71
N ILE A 25 -4.13 3.91 22.50
CA ILE A 25 -5.43 3.52 21.99
C ILE A 25 -5.34 2.07 21.52
N THR A 26 -6.36 1.27 21.81
CA THR A 26 -6.49 -0.12 21.36
C THR A 26 -7.74 -0.28 20.51
N GLY A 27 -7.57 -0.79 19.30
CA GLY A 27 -8.68 -1.29 18.48
C GLY A 27 -8.66 -2.82 18.39
N PRO A 28 -9.56 -3.43 17.60
CA PRO A 28 -9.69 -4.89 17.54
C PRO A 28 -8.39 -5.63 17.19
N ASN A 29 -7.59 -5.06 16.28
CA ASN A 29 -6.39 -5.69 15.73
C ASN A 29 -5.19 -4.73 15.64
N TYR A 30 -5.23 -3.62 16.38
CA TYR A 30 -4.15 -2.64 16.43
C TYR A 30 -4.05 -1.99 17.80
N SER A 31 -2.87 -1.46 18.09
CA SER A 31 -2.62 -0.59 19.24
C SER A 31 -1.73 0.56 18.79
N ILE A 32 -2.09 1.79 19.15
CA ILE A 32 -1.31 3.01 18.88
C ILE A 32 -0.87 3.56 20.23
N GLN A 33 0.42 3.79 20.41
CA GLN A 33 0.98 4.23 21.70
C GLN A 33 2.03 5.31 21.48
N GLY A 34 2.18 6.19 22.45
CA GLY A 34 3.26 7.17 22.46
C GLY A 34 3.43 7.85 23.80
N ASN A 35 4.58 8.50 23.95
CA ASN A 35 4.98 9.31 25.10
C ASN A 35 5.71 10.56 24.62
N ILE A 36 5.83 11.56 25.49
CA ILE A 36 6.38 12.88 25.15
C ILE A 36 5.60 13.52 23.97
N LEU A 37 4.32 13.16 23.83
CA LEU A 37 3.51 13.62 22.72
C LEU A 37 3.07 15.07 22.92
N LEU A 38 2.78 15.77 21.82
CA LEU A 38 2.10 17.07 21.87
C LEU A 38 0.75 17.01 22.62
N GLY A 39 0.10 15.85 22.59
CA GLY A 39 -1.18 15.58 23.25
C GLY A 39 -1.95 14.44 22.59
N GLN A 40 -3.14 14.15 23.13
CA GLN A 40 -4.02 13.08 22.65
C GLN A 40 -4.33 13.18 21.14
N VAL A 41 -4.41 14.39 20.61
CA VAL A 41 -4.64 14.69 19.19
C VAL A 41 -3.66 13.99 18.24
N VAL A 42 -2.44 13.67 18.68
CA VAL A 42 -1.50 12.88 17.87
C VAL A 42 -2.04 11.46 17.68
N LEU A 43 -2.45 10.81 18.77
CA LEU A 43 -2.98 9.45 18.75
C LEU A 43 -4.31 9.38 18.00
N ASP A 44 -5.23 10.32 18.24
CA ASP A 44 -6.54 10.37 17.58
C ASP A 44 -6.40 10.53 16.06
N SER A 45 -5.46 11.38 15.62
CA SER A 45 -5.18 11.60 14.19
C SER A 45 -4.55 10.37 13.54
N MET A 46 -3.62 9.69 14.24
CA MET A 46 -3.05 8.42 13.78
C MET A 46 -4.13 7.34 13.64
N GLU A 47 -4.98 7.18 14.66
CA GLU A 47 -6.06 6.18 14.66
C GLU A 47 -7.07 6.45 13.55
N SER A 48 -7.55 7.69 13.45
CA SER A 48 -8.50 8.08 12.42
C SER A 48 -7.97 7.75 11.03
N ARG A 49 -6.70 8.07 10.73
CA ARG A 49 -6.12 7.72 9.43
C ARG A 49 -5.89 6.24 9.23
N PHE A 50 -5.49 5.50 10.28
CA PHE A 50 -5.35 4.05 10.19
C PHE A 50 -6.69 3.36 9.84
N LEU A 51 -7.77 3.80 10.47
CA LEU A 51 -9.11 3.23 10.30
C LEU A 51 -9.73 3.56 8.94
N HIS A 52 -9.53 4.78 8.43
CA HIS A 52 -10.11 5.23 7.17
C HIS A 52 -9.21 4.97 5.95
N ALA A 53 -7.96 4.54 6.15
CA ALA A 53 -7.08 4.21 5.04
C ALA A 53 -7.53 2.94 4.31
N GLU A 54 -7.56 3.06 2.98
CA GLU A 54 -7.74 1.93 2.08
C GLU A 54 -6.39 1.25 1.79
N GLY A 55 -6.45 0.07 1.16
CA GLY A 55 -5.27 -0.72 0.83
C GLY A 55 -4.85 -1.70 1.92
N ASP A 56 -3.62 -2.19 1.80
CA ASP A 56 -3.07 -3.21 2.69
C ASP A 56 -2.55 -2.64 4.02
N LEU A 57 -1.98 -3.51 4.85
CA LEU A 57 -1.48 -3.11 6.16
C LEU A 57 -0.37 -2.05 6.06
N ALA A 58 0.51 -2.13 5.06
CA ALA A 58 1.57 -1.14 4.86
C ALA A 58 0.97 0.26 4.59
N CYS A 59 -0.08 0.33 3.78
CA CYS A 59 -0.82 1.55 3.49
C CYS A 59 -1.52 2.15 4.71
N LYS A 60 -2.15 1.31 5.52
CA LYS A 60 -2.78 1.75 6.77
C LYS A 60 -1.76 2.28 7.76
N LEU A 61 -0.60 1.63 7.88
CA LEU A 61 0.49 2.09 8.74
C LEU A 61 1.10 3.41 8.24
N MET A 62 1.34 3.53 6.94
CA MET A 62 1.86 4.78 6.37
C MET A 62 0.86 5.94 6.55
N SER A 63 -0.43 5.67 6.36
CA SER A 63 -1.50 6.64 6.62
C SER A 63 -1.57 7.04 8.10
N ALA A 64 -1.39 6.11 9.02
CA ALA A 64 -1.31 6.41 10.45
C ALA A 64 -0.13 7.34 10.76
N LEU A 65 1.06 7.10 10.18
CA LEU A 65 2.20 7.99 10.33
C LEU A 65 1.90 9.41 9.80
N GLN A 66 1.23 9.53 8.66
CA GLN A 66 0.76 10.84 8.17
C GLN A 66 -0.17 11.55 9.17
N GLY A 67 -0.83 10.81 10.07
CA GLY A 67 -1.65 11.36 11.15
C GLY A 67 -0.85 11.98 12.28
N ALA A 68 0.35 11.44 12.53
CA ALA A 68 1.32 12.00 13.46
C ALA A 68 2.11 13.18 12.87
N LYS A 69 2.06 13.42 11.55
CA LYS A 69 2.86 14.43 10.87
C LYS A 69 2.42 15.85 11.23
N ARG A 70 3.03 16.38 12.28
CA ARG A 70 2.90 17.77 12.71
C ARG A 70 4.09 18.17 13.55
N VAL A 71 4.48 19.44 13.50
CA VAL A 71 5.57 19.97 14.33
C VAL A 71 5.30 19.69 15.80
N GLY A 72 6.30 19.12 16.48
CA GLY A 72 6.23 18.83 17.90
C GLY A 72 5.37 17.61 18.26
N ALA A 73 4.97 16.77 17.29
CA ALA A 73 4.26 15.51 17.58
C ALA A 73 4.98 14.69 18.65
N ASP A 74 6.29 14.50 18.49
CA ASP A 74 7.23 14.34 19.58
C ASP A 74 7.64 15.74 20.06
N SER A 75 7.32 16.07 21.31
CA SER A 75 7.52 17.42 21.86
C SER A 75 8.99 17.84 21.87
N ARG A 76 9.93 16.88 21.88
CA ARG A 76 11.37 17.16 21.79
C ARG A 76 11.78 17.71 20.43
N CYS A 77 10.99 17.45 19.39
CA CYS A 77 11.25 17.89 18.02
C CYS A 77 10.61 19.24 17.69
N THR A 78 9.96 19.89 18.66
CA THR A 78 9.31 21.20 18.45
C THR A 78 10.30 22.26 17.94
N SER A 79 11.48 22.37 18.55
CA SER A 79 12.52 23.32 18.12
C SER A 79 13.17 22.94 16.79
N ASN A 80 13.08 21.65 16.40
CA ASN A 80 13.54 21.17 15.10
C ASN A 80 12.56 21.50 13.96
N GLY A 81 11.33 21.90 14.29
CA GLY A 81 10.30 22.19 13.28
C GLY A 81 9.74 20.96 12.57
N THR A 82 9.84 19.76 13.16
CA THR A 82 9.40 18.50 12.57
C THR A 82 8.56 17.67 13.55
N SER A 83 7.94 16.60 13.05
CA SER A 83 7.22 15.62 13.86
C SER A 83 8.13 14.75 14.73
N SER A 84 9.29 14.40 14.20
CA SER A 84 10.28 13.47 14.76
C SER A 84 11.65 13.68 14.09
N LEU A 85 12.66 12.92 14.51
CA LEU A 85 13.95 12.78 13.80
C LEU A 85 14.07 11.46 13.04
N PHE A 86 13.09 10.57 13.19
CA PHE A 86 13.13 9.22 12.64
C PHE A 86 11.72 8.72 12.37
N SER A 87 11.54 8.06 11.22
CA SER A 87 10.30 7.36 10.90
C SER A 87 10.60 6.07 10.14
N PHE A 88 9.75 5.06 10.32
CA PHE A 88 9.87 3.79 9.63
C PHE A 88 8.51 3.08 9.53
N VAL A 89 8.37 2.23 8.52
CA VAL A 89 7.30 1.24 8.39
C VAL A 89 7.94 -0.13 8.27
N LYS A 90 7.46 -1.09 9.05
CA LYS A 90 7.86 -2.49 9.02
C LYS A 90 6.63 -3.38 8.95
N VAL A 91 6.55 -4.25 7.94
CA VAL A 91 5.50 -5.25 7.79
C VAL A 91 6.14 -6.59 7.49
N ALA A 92 5.75 -7.61 8.26
CA ALA A 92 6.20 -8.99 8.07
C ALA A 92 5.06 -9.84 7.51
N GLN A 93 5.42 -10.82 6.68
CA GLN A 93 4.52 -11.82 6.11
C GLN A 93 4.74 -13.19 6.75
N PRO A 94 3.77 -14.12 6.69
CA PRO A 94 3.93 -15.47 7.25
C PRO A 94 5.12 -16.27 6.71
N GLY A 95 5.60 -15.94 5.50
CA GLY A 95 6.75 -16.58 4.86
C GLY A 95 8.10 -15.93 5.14
N ASP A 96 8.13 -14.82 5.89
CA ASP A 96 9.37 -14.10 6.17
C ASP A 96 10.26 -14.89 7.12
N LEU A 97 11.58 -14.79 6.91
CA LEU A 97 12.54 -15.32 7.86
C LEU A 97 12.50 -14.50 9.14
N PHE A 98 12.73 -15.16 10.28
CA PHE A 98 12.77 -14.49 11.58
C PHE A 98 13.81 -13.34 11.56
N GLY A 99 13.35 -12.12 11.85
CA GLY A 99 14.19 -10.92 11.85
C GLY A 99 14.22 -10.16 10.51
N GLU A 100 13.82 -10.79 9.41
CA GLU A 100 13.96 -10.29 8.03
C GLU A 100 12.59 -10.04 7.38
N PRO A 101 11.90 -8.94 7.72
CA PRO A 101 10.61 -8.61 7.13
C PRO A 101 10.73 -8.32 5.64
N SER A 102 9.76 -8.74 4.84
CA SER A 102 9.72 -8.43 3.40
C SER A 102 9.53 -6.95 3.11
N PHE A 103 9.00 -6.18 4.06
CA PHE A 103 8.76 -4.75 3.91
C PHE A 103 9.34 -3.97 5.10
N LEU A 104 10.42 -3.23 4.86
CA LEU A 104 11.05 -2.35 5.84
C LEU A 104 11.56 -1.10 5.14
N LEU A 105 10.98 0.05 5.48
CA LEU A 105 11.44 1.35 5.04
C LEU A 105 11.73 2.22 6.25
N SER A 106 12.85 2.95 6.22
CA SER A 106 13.27 3.80 7.31
C SER A 106 13.94 5.08 6.82
N VAL A 107 13.78 6.15 7.60
CA VAL A 107 14.38 7.46 7.37
C VAL A 107 14.85 8.03 8.70
N HIS A 108 16.15 8.28 8.81
CA HIS A 108 16.75 9.05 9.90
C HIS A 108 17.18 10.42 9.37
N THR A 109 16.85 11.48 10.11
CA THR A 109 17.27 12.85 9.79
C THR A 109 18.14 13.40 10.91
N SER A 110 19.12 14.22 10.56
CA SER A 110 19.92 14.98 11.53
C SER A 110 19.09 16.13 12.13
N SER A 111 19.34 16.44 13.40
CA SER A 111 18.80 17.66 14.03
C SER A 111 19.22 18.90 13.24
N GLY A 112 18.29 19.81 12.99
CA GLY A 112 18.48 21.03 12.21
C GLY A 112 18.45 20.85 10.69
N ALA A 113 18.21 19.64 10.18
CA ALA A 113 18.17 19.41 8.73
C ALA A 113 16.98 20.08 8.03
N GLY A 114 15.91 20.44 8.77
CA GLY A 114 14.68 20.99 8.19
C GLY A 114 13.92 20.01 7.30
N ILE A 115 14.20 18.71 7.45
CA ILE A 115 13.57 17.63 6.67
C ILE A 115 12.57 16.91 7.57
N GLU A 116 11.31 16.85 7.14
CA GLU A 116 10.28 16.05 7.81
C GLU A 116 10.48 14.56 7.46
N PRO A 117 10.80 13.68 8.45
CA PRO A 117 11.07 12.28 8.18
C PRO A 117 9.89 11.55 7.54
N ILE A 118 8.66 11.87 7.94
CA ILE A 118 7.45 11.19 7.46
C ILE A 118 7.21 11.48 5.97
N ASP A 119 7.53 12.69 5.50
CA ASP A 119 7.45 13.03 4.08
C ASP A 119 8.50 12.28 3.27
N SER A 120 9.74 12.23 3.77
CA SER A 120 10.81 11.46 3.13
C SER A 120 10.51 9.96 3.10
N LEU A 121 9.86 9.44 4.16
CA LEU A 121 9.42 8.05 4.21
C LEU A 121 8.30 7.79 3.21
N GLN A 122 7.34 8.70 3.06
CA GLN A 122 6.30 8.62 2.04
C GLN A 122 6.90 8.54 0.65
N THR A 123 7.88 9.40 0.32
CA THR A 123 8.57 9.34 -0.97
C THR A 123 9.23 7.98 -1.21
N LYS A 124 9.90 7.41 -0.20
CA LYS A 124 10.47 6.06 -0.31
C LYS A 124 9.39 4.99 -0.46
N PHE A 125 8.28 5.16 0.23
CA PHE A 125 7.15 4.25 0.21
C PHE A 125 6.51 4.20 -1.17
N ASP A 126 6.23 5.35 -1.78
CA ASP A 126 5.58 5.46 -3.09
C ASP A 126 6.45 4.91 -4.23
N LEU A 127 7.78 4.86 -4.06
CA LEU A 127 8.70 4.26 -5.02
C LEU A 127 8.62 2.73 -5.07
N VAL A 128 8.15 2.08 -4.00
CA VAL A 128 8.20 0.62 -3.86
C VAL A 128 6.85 -0.01 -3.54
N HIS A 129 5.83 0.79 -3.26
CA HIS A 129 4.50 0.33 -2.86
C HIS A 129 3.38 1.25 -3.34
N SER A 130 2.23 0.69 -3.69
CA SER A 130 1.05 1.45 -4.10
C SER A 130 -0.13 1.16 -3.18
N CYS A 131 -0.77 2.23 -2.70
CA CYS A 131 -1.94 2.16 -1.84
C CYS A 131 -3.28 2.25 -2.57
N SER A 132 -3.25 2.24 -3.91
CA SER A 132 -4.48 1.99 -4.65
C SER A 132 -4.97 0.61 -4.23
N GLY A 133 -6.21 0.55 -3.71
CA GLY A 133 -6.88 -0.71 -3.45
C GLY A 133 -6.83 -1.61 -4.67
N VAL A 134 -7.22 -2.88 -4.53
CA VAL A 134 -7.42 -3.79 -5.66
C VAL A 134 -8.67 -3.35 -6.44
N GLY A 135 -8.67 -2.11 -6.93
CA GLY A 135 -9.62 -1.50 -7.83
C GLY A 135 -8.89 -1.26 -9.14
N VAL A 136 -9.62 -1.47 -10.24
CA VAL A 136 -9.21 -1.05 -11.58
C VAL A 136 -9.02 0.47 -11.51
N ASN A 137 -7.76 0.93 -11.47
CA ASN A 137 -7.46 2.36 -11.59
C ASN A 137 -7.79 2.79 -13.02
N ASP A 138 -8.89 3.52 -13.20
CA ASP A 138 -9.11 4.40 -14.35
C ASP A 138 -8.21 5.65 -14.22
N ASN A 139 -6.91 5.47 -13.95
CA ASN A 139 -5.97 6.57 -14.03
C ASN A 139 -5.73 6.88 -15.51
N ASN A 140 -6.01 8.11 -15.93
CA ASN A 140 -5.85 8.59 -17.31
C ASN A 140 -4.40 8.54 -17.86
N ASP A 141 -3.40 8.08 -17.08
CA ASP A 141 -2.06 7.69 -17.59
C ASP A 141 -2.04 6.27 -18.18
N PHE A 142 -3.14 5.51 -18.05
CA PHE A 142 -3.25 4.12 -18.47
C PHE A 142 -3.29 3.94 -20.01
N SER A 143 -3.97 4.83 -20.73
CA SER A 143 -4.12 4.70 -22.19
C SER A 143 -2.82 4.97 -22.96
N THR A 144 -1.79 5.51 -22.33
CA THR A 144 -0.52 5.81 -23.00
C THR A 144 0.41 4.61 -23.05
N ASP A 145 0.38 3.75 -22.03
CA ASP A 145 1.34 2.64 -21.91
C ASP A 145 0.82 1.33 -22.50
N PHE A 146 -0.48 1.09 -22.40
CA PHE A 146 -1.09 -0.14 -22.93
C PHE A 146 -2.42 0.14 -23.64
N LEU A 147 -2.61 -0.45 -24.81
CA LEU A 147 -3.89 -0.41 -25.54
C LEU A 147 -4.50 -1.81 -25.58
N ILE A 148 -5.74 -1.94 -25.10
CA ILE A 148 -6.48 -3.20 -25.09
C ILE A 148 -7.77 -3.02 -25.89
N TYR A 149 -7.92 -3.77 -26.97
CA TYR A 149 -9.07 -3.65 -27.88
C TYR A 149 -9.32 -4.93 -28.68
N PRO A 150 -10.53 -5.15 -29.22
CA PRO A 150 -11.75 -4.40 -28.94
C PRO A 150 -12.30 -4.72 -27.55
N ASN A 151 -13.06 -3.80 -26.97
CA ASN A 151 -13.88 -4.06 -25.79
C ASN A 151 -15.26 -3.44 -26.03
N PRO A 152 -16.34 -4.24 -26.19
CA PRO A 152 -16.42 -5.70 -26.04
C PRO A 152 -15.66 -6.52 -27.10
N VAL A 153 -15.24 -7.74 -26.75
CA VAL A 153 -14.50 -8.70 -27.60
C VAL A 153 -15.33 -9.95 -27.88
N THR A 154 -15.22 -10.51 -29.09
CA THR A 154 -15.89 -11.77 -29.49
C THR A 154 -14.93 -12.96 -29.57
N GLU A 155 -13.82 -12.80 -30.30
CA GLU A 155 -12.90 -13.90 -30.61
C GLU A 155 -11.45 -13.59 -30.23
N VAL A 156 -10.90 -12.45 -30.68
CA VAL A 156 -9.49 -12.10 -30.45
C VAL A 156 -9.39 -10.77 -29.74
N LEU A 157 -8.69 -10.77 -28.60
CA LEU A 157 -8.32 -9.57 -27.85
C LEU A 157 -6.90 -9.16 -28.22
N ILE A 158 -6.72 -7.92 -28.65
CA ILE A 158 -5.42 -7.33 -28.97
C ILE A 158 -4.94 -6.51 -27.78
N VAL A 159 -3.68 -6.74 -27.40
CA VAL A 159 -2.99 -5.97 -26.37
C VAL A 159 -1.69 -5.43 -26.93
N GLU A 160 -1.55 -4.11 -26.92
CA GLU A 160 -0.33 -3.40 -27.30
C GLU A 160 0.35 -2.83 -26.07
N ASN A 161 1.67 -2.98 -26.01
CA ASN A 161 2.58 -2.47 -25.00
C ASN A 161 3.44 -1.39 -25.65
N MET A 162 3.26 -0.14 -25.20
CA MET A 162 4.00 1.03 -25.62
C MET A 162 5.25 1.27 -24.76
N THR A 163 5.48 0.43 -23.74
CA THR A 163 6.70 0.45 -22.92
C THR A 163 7.84 -0.33 -23.58
N SER A 164 9.08 -0.12 -23.09
CA SER A 164 10.26 -0.86 -23.56
C SER A 164 10.47 -2.21 -22.85
N GLU A 165 9.58 -2.60 -21.93
CA GLU A 165 9.77 -3.76 -21.05
C GLU A 165 8.94 -4.97 -21.47
N VAL A 166 9.45 -6.17 -21.16
CA VAL A 166 8.65 -7.40 -21.24
C VAL A 166 7.78 -7.49 -20.00
N VAL A 167 6.47 -7.64 -20.18
CA VAL A 167 5.48 -7.73 -19.10
C VAL A 167 4.68 -9.02 -19.23
N GLY A 168 4.11 -9.51 -18.12
CA GLY A 168 3.17 -10.63 -18.12
C GLY A 168 1.73 -10.14 -18.23
N ILE A 169 0.91 -10.76 -19.08
CA ILE A 169 -0.53 -10.57 -19.11
C ILE A 169 -1.25 -11.78 -18.52
N GLU A 170 -2.31 -11.56 -17.75
CA GLU A 170 -3.21 -12.57 -17.24
C GLU A 170 -4.65 -12.19 -17.58
N ILE A 171 -5.46 -13.14 -18.06
CA ILE A 171 -6.92 -13.00 -18.10
C ILE A 171 -7.49 -13.84 -16.97
N ILE A 172 -8.26 -13.20 -16.08
CA ILE A 172 -8.85 -13.82 -14.89
C ILE A 172 -10.37 -13.68 -14.90
N ASP A 173 -11.06 -14.67 -14.35
CA ASP A 173 -12.51 -14.59 -14.09
C ASP A 173 -12.83 -13.74 -12.85
N LEU A 174 -14.12 -13.53 -12.57
CA LEU A 174 -14.59 -12.76 -11.40
C LEU A 174 -14.31 -13.46 -10.05
N VAL A 175 -13.96 -14.74 -10.07
CA VAL A 175 -13.57 -15.51 -8.87
C VAL A 175 -12.04 -15.43 -8.67
N GLY A 176 -11.31 -14.81 -9.60
CA GLY A 176 -9.86 -14.63 -9.56
C GLY A 176 -9.06 -15.79 -10.13
N ARG A 177 -9.70 -16.74 -10.81
CA ARG A 177 -9.00 -17.85 -11.46
C ARG A 177 -8.33 -17.37 -12.74
N THR A 178 -7.03 -17.62 -12.88
CA THR A 178 -6.30 -17.37 -14.12
C THR A 178 -6.72 -18.34 -15.21
N LEU A 179 -7.17 -17.78 -16.33
CA LEU A 179 -7.60 -18.50 -17.53
C LEU A 179 -6.50 -18.54 -18.58
N ILE A 180 -5.80 -17.41 -18.76
CA ILE A 180 -4.76 -17.22 -19.76
C ILE A 180 -3.60 -16.46 -19.12
N HIS A 181 -2.36 -16.83 -19.45
CA HIS A 181 -1.15 -16.09 -19.05
C HIS A 181 -0.07 -16.18 -20.12
N TYR A 182 0.44 -15.03 -20.58
CA TYR A 182 1.59 -14.95 -21.50
C TYR A 182 2.52 -13.78 -21.15
N PRO A 183 3.84 -13.91 -21.35
CA PRO A 183 4.72 -12.75 -21.45
C PRO A 183 4.60 -12.09 -22.84
N PHE A 184 4.68 -10.77 -22.91
CA PHE A 184 4.72 -10.03 -24.18
C PHE A 184 5.49 -8.71 -24.08
N SER A 185 5.98 -8.21 -25.22
CA SER A 185 6.84 -7.01 -25.28
C SER A 185 6.31 -5.88 -26.16
N ARG A 186 5.53 -6.18 -27.20
CA ARG A 186 4.98 -5.17 -28.12
C ARG A 186 3.50 -5.37 -28.40
N LYS A 187 3.16 -6.43 -29.11
CA LYS A 187 1.78 -6.73 -29.48
C LYS A 187 1.52 -8.20 -29.20
N LEU A 188 0.37 -8.47 -28.61
CA LEU A 188 -0.12 -9.81 -28.33
C LEU A 188 -1.56 -9.92 -28.82
N GLU A 189 -1.86 -11.03 -29.47
CA GLU A 189 -3.21 -11.42 -29.85
C GLU A 189 -3.61 -12.62 -28.99
N VAL A 190 -4.67 -12.45 -28.22
CA VAL A 190 -5.16 -13.47 -27.29
C VAL A 190 -6.49 -14.00 -27.81
N ASP A 191 -6.53 -15.28 -28.15
CA ASP A 191 -7.77 -15.97 -28.48
C ASP A 191 -8.62 -16.17 -27.21
N VAL A 192 -9.78 -15.53 -27.20
CA VAL A 192 -10.79 -15.58 -26.13
C VAL A 192 -12.07 -16.27 -26.60
N SER A 193 -12.09 -16.86 -27.80
CA SER A 193 -13.26 -17.53 -28.38
C SER A 193 -13.76 -18.69 -27.50
N GLY A 194 -12.83 -19.38 -26.83
CA GLY A 194 -13.10 -20.47 -25.90
C GLY A 194 -13.65 -20.02 -24.54
N LEU A 195 -13.64 -18.73 -24.22
CA LEU A 195 -14.16 -18.21 -22.95
C LEU A 195 -15.70 -18.08 -23.00
N PRO A 196 -16.43 -18.42 -21.92
CA PRO A 196 -17.85 -18.11 -21.82
C PRO A 196 -18.14 -16.62 -22.01
N LYS A 197 -19.35 -16.27 -22.46
CA LYS A 197 -19.79 -14.86 -22.51
C LYS A 197 -19.86 -14.31 -21.09
N GLY A 198 -19.32 -13.11 -20.87
CA GLY A 198 -19.25 -12.56 -19.52
C GLY A 198 -18.19 -11.48 -19.34
N ILE A 199 -17.97 -11.09 -18.09
CA ILE A 199 -17.00 -10.08 -17.69
C ILE A 199 -15.72 -10.79 -17.25
N TYR A 200 -14.59 -10.30 -17.73
CA TYR A 200 -13.26 -10.76 -17.35
C TYR A 200 -12.40 -9.58 -16.94
N LEU A 201 -11.37 -9.86 -16.14
CA LEU A 201 -10.34 -8.89 -15.83
C LEU A 201 -9.05 -9.26 -16.57
N VAL A 202 -8.41 -8.28 -17.18
CA VAL A 202 -7.10 -8.42 -17.80
C VAL A 202 -6.10 -7.73 -16.90
N ARG A 203 -5.14 -8.48 -16.37
CA ARG A 203 -4.08 -7.99 -15.50
C ARG A 203 -2.76 -7.98 -16.25
N ILE A 204 -2.00 -6.89 -16.19
CA ILE A 204 -0.67 -6.79 -16.78
C ILE A 204 0.33 -6.54 -15.63
N SER A 205 1.36 -7.35 -15.50
CA SER A 205 2.35 -7.26 -14.42
C SER A 205 3.75 -7.06 -15.01
N GLY A 206 4.35 -5.91 -14.72
CA GLY A 206 5.77 -5.60 -14.95
C GLY A 206 6.61 -5.84 -13.69
N LYS A 207 7.86 -5.35 -13.69
CA LYS A 207 8.80 -5.55 -12.55
C LYS A 207 8.35 -4.88 -11.26
N SER A 208 7.78 -3.68 -11.35
CA SER A 208 7.31 -2.89 -10.21
C SER A 208 5.82 -2.56 -10.27
N ASN A 209 5.22 -2.66 -11.46
CA ASN A 209 3.89 -2.12 -11.72
C ASN A 209 2.92 -3.26 -12.05
N ARG A 210 1.73 -3.20 -11.48
CA ARG A 210 0.64 -4.12 -11.79
C ARG A 210 -0.59 -3.33 -12.21
N PHE A 211 -1.09 -3.67 -13.38
CA PHE A 211 -2.24 -3.07 -14.02
C PHE A 211 -3.40 -4.06 -14.08
N THR A 212 -4.66 -3.60 -14.02
CA THR A 212 -5.84 -4.46 -14.23
C THR A 212 -6.95 -3.66 -14.90
N THR A 213 -7.53 -4.15 -15.99
CA THR A 213 -8.73 -3.58 -16.65
C THR A 213 -9.85 -4.61 -16.73
N LYS A 214 -11.07 -4.15 -17.00
CA LYS A 214 -12.25 -4.97 -17.25
C LYS A 214 -12.54 -5.07 -18.75
N ILE A 215 -12.71 -6.29 -19.25
CA ILE A 215 -13.20 -6.54 -20.61
C ILE A 215 -14.53 -7.28 -20.59
N VAL A 216 -15.33 -7.10 -21.65
CA VAL A 216 -16.60 -7.81 -21.85
C VAL A 216 -16.46 -8.76 -23.04
N ARG A 217 -16.67 -10.07 -22.82
CA ARG A 217 -16.75 -11.09 -23.88
C ARG A 217 -18.22 -11.24 -24.30
N ASN A 218 -18.53 -10.93 -25.57
CA ASN A 218 -19.84 -11.08 -26.20
C ASN A 218 -20.15 -12.45 -26.81
#